data_AF-E0Y3G6-F1
#
_entry.id   AF-E0Y3G6-F1
#
_cell.length_a   1.000
_cell.length_b   1.000
_cell.length_c   1.000
_cell.angle_alpha   90.00
_cell.angle_beta   90.00
_cell.angle_gamma   90.00
#
_symmetry.space_group_name_H-M   'P 1'
#
loop_
_entity.id
_entity.type
_entity.pdbx_description
1 polymer ?
#
loop_
_entity_poly.entity_id
_entity_poly.type
_entity_poly.pdbx_seq_one_letter_code
_entity_poly.pdbx_strand_id
1 'polypeptide(L)' 'MSIVRVMPNQPAMIDQSISALYANTKVKKEHRSLAENVMSSIGQFVWIDDESQMDAVTALSGTGPCIFLFTN' A
#
# COMPACT_ATOMS: atom_id res chain seq x y z
N MET A 1 -11.76 14.69 6.02
CA MET A 1 -11.71 13.28 6.46
C MET A 1 -10.27 12.80 6.41
N SER A 2 -9.82 12.07 7.43
CA SER A 2 -8.52 11.36 7.44
C SER A 2 -8.67 10.08 6.61
N ILE A 3 -7.86 9.91 5.56
CA ILE A 3 -8.02 8.80 4.60
C ILE A 3 -6.65 8.19 4.30
N VAL A 4 -6.58 6.86 4.42
CA VAL A 4 -5.48 6.04 3.92
C VAL A 4 -6.03 5.21 2.75
N ARG A 5 -5.45 5.38 1.55
CA ARG A 5 -5.74 4.56 0.37
C ARG A 5 -4.79 3.39 0.35
N VAL A 6 -5.32 2.19 0.06
CA VAL A 6 -4.56 0.94 0.02
C VAL A 6 -4.80 0.28 -1.32
N MET A 7 -3.73 -0.22 -1.95
CA MET A 7 -3.80 -1.06 -3.14
C MET A 7 -3.17 -2.43 -2.84
N PRO A 8 -3.97 -3.41 -2.38
CA PRO A 8 -3.50 -4.78 -2.18
C PRO A 8 -3.42 -5.54 -3.51
N ASN A 9 -2.79 -6.72 -3.51
CA ASN A 9 -2.76 -7.63 -4.66
C ASN A 9 -3.41 -8.99 -4.31
N GLN A 10 -3.64 -9.83 -5.33
CA GLN A 10 -4.34 -11.12 -5.21
C GLN A 10 -3.77 -12.08 -4.12
N PRO A 11 -2.44 -12.16 -3.89
CA PRO A 11 -1.86 -12.95 -2.80
C PRO A 11 -2.22 -12.52 -1.37
N ALA A 12 -2.96 -11.41 -1.17
CA ALA A 12 -3.51 -11.05 0.13
C ALA A 12 -4.40 -12.14 0.76
N MET A 13 -4.99 -13.02 -0.04
CA MET A 13 -5.78 -14.15 0.47
C MET A 13 -4.94 -15.28 1.09
N ILE A 14 -3.62 -15.26 0.90
CA ILE A 14 -2.68 -16.25 1.44
C ILE A 14 -1.55 -15.59 2.25
N ASP A 15 -1.81 -14.39 2.79
CA ASP A 15 -0.90 -13.59 3.62
C ASP A 15 0.46 -13.24 2.97
N GLN A 16 0.51 -13.22 1.63
CA GLN A 16 1.69 -12.89 0.85
C GLN A 16 1.51 -11.60 0.04
N SER A 17 0.63 -10.71 0.49
CA SER A 17 0.41 -9.44 -0.19
C SER A 17 1.64 -8.55 -0.12
N ILE A 18 1.81 -7.71 -1.14
CA ILE A 18 2.66 -6.52 -1.07
C ILE A 18 1.80 -5.36 -1.52
N SER A 19 1.44 -4.51 -0.56
CA SER A 19 0.43 -3.47 -0.77
C SER A 19 1.05 -2.08 -0.75
N ALA A 20 0.63 -1.20 -1.64
CA ALA A 20 0.98 0.23 -1.55
C ALA A 20 -0.03 0.97 -0.68
N LEU A 21 0.45 1.86 0.18
CA LEU A 21 -0.37 2.75 1.01
C LEU A 21 -0.05 4.20 0.71
N TYR A 22 -1.09 5.01 0.63
CA TYR A 22 -0.97 6.47 0.55
C TYR A 22 -1.84 7.09 1.64
N ALA A 23 -1.30 8.07 2.36
CA ALA A 23 -1.98 8.80 3.41
C ALA A 23 -2.17 10.26 2.97
N ASN A 24 -3.41 10.76 3.02
CA ASN A 24 -3.63 12.18 2.76
C ASN A 24 -3.06 13.05 3.90
N THR A 25 -2.93 14.36 3.66
CA THR A 25 -2.35 15.32 4.61
C THR A 25 -3.09 15.45 5.95
N LYS A 26 -4.28 14.87 6.07
CA LYS A 26 -5.10 14.87 7.29
C LYS A 26 -4.88 13.63 8.16
N VAL A 27 -4.13 12.64 7.67
CA VAL A 27 -3.75 11.45 8.42
C VAL A 27 -2.68 11.80 9.44
N LYS A 28 -2.98 11.52 10.71
CA LYS A 28 -2.00 11.62 11.79
C LYS A 28 -1.19 10.33 11.90
N LYS A 29 -0.06 10.41 12.61
CA LYS A 29 0.84 9.28 12.82
C LYS A 29 0.12 8.07 13.43
N GLU A 30 -0.82 8.28 14.36
CA GLU A 30 -1.54 7.18 15.00
C GLU A 30 -2.43 6.42 14.01
N HIS A 31 -3.05 7.14 13.06
CA HIS A 31 -3.84 6.54 12.00
C HIS A 31 -2.97 5.82 10.97
N ARG A 32 -1.77 6.34 10.71
CA ARG A 32 -0.77 5.68 9.87
C ARG A 32 -0.35 4.34 10.49
N SER A 33 0.00 4.33 11.78
CA SER A 33 0.37 3.11 12.51
C SER A 33 -0.78 2.10 12.61
N LEU A 34 -2.03 2.55 12.72
CA LEU A 34 -3.18 1.66 12.66
C LEU A 34 -3.27 0.94 11.30
N ALA A 35 -3.08 1.67 10.20
CA ALA A 35 -3.06 1.09 8.86
C ALA A 35 -1.90 0.09 8.69
N GLU A 36 -0.71 0.41 9.21
CA GLU A 36 0.46 -0.49 9.19
C GLU A 36 0.16 -1.81 9.91
N ASN A 37 -0.46 -1.75 11.09
CA ASN A 37 -0.82 -2.95 11.85
C ASN A 37 -1.81 -3.84 11.09
N VAL A 38 -2.81 -3.23 10.43
CA VAL A 38 -3.78 -3.98 9.61
C VAL A 38 -3.11 -4.61 8.40
N MET A 39 -2.26 -3.86 7.68
CA MET A 39 -1.64 -4.38 6.46
C MET A 39 -0.56 -5.42 6.74
N SER A 40 0.10 -5.34 7.90
CA SER A 40 1.08 -6.34 8.35
C SER A 40 0.47 -7.74 8.50
N SER A 41 -0.85 -7.85 8.74
CA SER A 41 -1.49 -9.16 8.90
C SER A 41 -1.70 -9.91 7.60
N ILE A 42 -1.64 -9.22 6.45
CA ILE A 42 -1.90 -9.81 5.12
C ILE A 42 -0.66 -9.81 4.22
N GLY A 43 0.48 -9.34 4.72
CA GLY A 43 1.76 -9.33 4.02
C GLY A 43 2.60 -8.08 4.29
N GLN A 44 3.47 -7.74 3.34
CA GLN A 44 4.31 -6.54 3.42
C GLN A 44 3.60 -5.33 2.80
N PHE A 45 4.16 -4.16 3.06
CA PHE A 45 3.62 -2.93 2.52
C PHE A 45 4.68 -1.87 2.29
N VAL A 46 4.36 -0.92 1.42
CA VAL A 46 5.18 0.25 1.11
C VAL A 46 4.33 1.52 1.19
N TRP A 47 4.89 2.58 1.76
CA TRP A 47 4.27 3.90 1.73
C TRP A 47 4.73 4.66 0.49
N ILE A 48 3.79 5.28 -0.21
CA ILE A 48 4.07 6.21 -1.29
C ILE A 48 3.66 7.62 -0.86
N ASP A 49 4.47 8.62 -1.21
CA ASP A 49 4.26 10.01 -0.79
C ASP A 49 3.40 10.81 -1.79
N ASP A 50 3.28 10.34 -3.04
CA ASP A 50 2.48 10.96 -4.09
C ASP A 50 1.35 10.03 -4.53
N GLU A 51 0.11 10.50 -4.40
CA GLU A 51 -1.08 9.73 -4.76
C GLU A 51 -1.10 9.33 -6.24
N SER A 52 -0.49 10.12 -7.12
CA SER A 52 -0.44 9.82 -8.56
C SER A 52 0.32 8.52 -8.86
N GLN A 53 1.23 8.10 -7.98
CA GLN A 53 1.93 6.83 -8.11
C GLN A 53 1.01 5.63 -7.87
N MET A 54 -0.17 5.83 -7.27
CA MET A 54 -1.14 4.75 -7.05
C MET A 54 -1.70 4.17 -8.36
N ASP A 55 -1.77 4.99 -9.42
CA ASP A 55 -2.18 4.53 -10.75
C ASP A 55 -1.11 3.63 -11.38
N ALA A 56 0.18 3.96 -11.16
CA ALA A 56 1.31 3.13 -11.57
C ALA A 56 1.36 1.81 -10.79
N VAL A 57 1.13 1.84 -9.48
CA VAL A 57 0.98 0.64 -8.63
C VAL A 57 -0.14 -0.25 -9.18
N THR A 58 -1.28 0.34 -9.52
CA THR A 58 -2.43 -0.39 -10.05
C THR A 58 -2.10 -1.08 -11.37
N ALA A 59 -1.50 -0.35 -12.31
CA ALA A 59 -1.09 -0.89 -13.60
C ALA A 59 -0.11 -2.07 -13.47
N LEU A 60 0.80 -2.00 -12.49
CA LEU A 60 1.82 -3.03 -12.29
C LEU A 60 1.32 -4.22 -11.46
N SER A 61 0.45 -3.98 -10.47
CA SER A 61 -0.13 -5.02 -9.60
C SER A 61 -0.98 -6.05 -10.35
N GLY A 62 -1.51 -5.70 -11.52
CA GLY A 62 -2.29 -6.59 -12.38
C GLY A 62 -1.47 -7.53 -13.28
N THR A 63 -0.17 -7.25 -13.49
CA THR A 63 0.68 -7.98 -14.46
C THR A 63 1.99 -8.52 -13.90
N GLY A 64 2.38 -8.14 -12.68
CA GLY A 64 3.60 -8.65 -12.05
C GLY A 64 3.72 -8.28 -10.56
N PRO A 65 4.80 -8.74 -9.88
CA PRO A 65 5.06 -8.34 -8.51
C PRO A 65 5.37 -6.85 -8.49
N CYS A 66 4.45 -6.06 -7.93
CA CYS A 66 4.54 -4.60 -7.78
C CYS A 66 5.84 -4.13 -7.06
N ILE A 67 6.54 -5.08 -6.42
CA ILE A 67 7.84 -4.97 -5.75
C ILE A 67 8.91 -4.21 -6.55
N PHE A 68 8.98 -4.40 -7.87
CA PHE A 68 10.17 -3.99 -8.63
C PHE A 68 10.37 -2.47 -8.78
N LEU A 69 9.36 -1.63 -8.51
CA LEU A 69 9.49 -0.17 -8.64
C LEU A 69 10.00 0.54 -7.38
N PHE A 70 9.96 -0.08 -6.20
CA PHE A 70 10.15 0.62 -4.93
C PHE A 70 11.43 0.24 -4.15
N THR A 71 12.34 -0.52 -4.75
CA THR A 71 13.61 -0.96 -4.13
C THR A 71 14.86 -0.29 -4.72
N ASN A 72 14.86 1.03 -4.96
CA ASN A 72 16.09 1.81 -5.21
C ASN A 72 16.32 2.82 -4.09
#